data_AF-X1MT96-F1
#
_entry.id   AF-X1MT96-F1
#
_cell.length_a   1.000
_cell.length_b   1.000
_cell.length_c   1.000
_cell.angle_alpha   90.00
_cell.angle_beta   90.00
_cell.angle_gamma   90.00
#
_symmetry.space_group_name_H-M   'P 1'
#
loop_
_entity.id
_entity.type
_entity.pdbx_description
1 polymer ?
#
loop_
_entity_poly.entity_id
_entity_poly.type
_entity_poly.pdbx_seq_one_letter_code
_entity_poly.pdbx_strand_id
1 'polypeptide(L)' 'MEENMGTKVFQEEFNFLKEELKKIDKQIKAITYGGTKDSVEADIKLWELRGMIIKEILRY' A
#
# COMPACT_ATOMS: atom_id res chain seq x y z
N MET A 1 19.89 5.00 -25.33
CA MET A 1 19.65 5.66 -24.03
C MET A 1 18.18 5.50 -23.57
N GLU A 2 17.43 4.50 -24.05
CA GLU A 2 16.01 4.30 -23.65
C GLU A 2 15.82 3.26 -22.54
N GLU A 3 16.67 2.21 -22.46
CA GLU A 3 16.58 1.17 -21.41
C GLU A 3 16.70 1.74 -19.98
N ASN A 4 17.44 2.84 -19.81
CA ASN A 4 17.71 3.44 -18.51
C ASN A 4 16.53 4.27 -17.97
N MET A 5 15.61 4.70 -18.85
CA MET A 5 14.46 5.51 -18.46
C MET A 5 13.31 4.63 -17.94
N GLY A 6 13.05 3.48 -18.59
CA GLY A 6 12.08 2.50 -18.12
C GLY A 6 12.44 1.91 -16.75
N THR A 7 13.73 1.62 -16.53
CA THR A 7 14.21 1.07 -15.26
C THR A 7 14.10 2.08 -14.11
N LYS A 8 14.31 3.37 -14.38
CA LYS A 8 14.16 4.44 -13.37
C LYS A 8 12.70 4.65 -12.97
N VAL A 9 11.80 4.80 -13.94
CA VAL A 9 10.35 4.97 -13.68
C VAL A 9 9.83 3.75 -12.91
N PHE A 10 10.25 2.55 -13.29
CA PHE A 10 9.94 1.32 -12.58
C PHE A 10 10.37 1.35 -11.12
N GLN A 11 11.61 1.77 -10.85
CA GLN A 11 12.16 1.78 -9.50
C GLN A 11 11.51 2.87 -8.63
N GLU A 12 11.12 4.00 -9.23
CA GLU A 12 10.34 5.05 -8.57
C GLU A 12 8.94 4.56 -8.19
N GLU A 13 8.21 3.92 -9.10
CA GLU A 13 6.89 3.33 -8.82
C GLU A 13 6.94 2.23 -7.75
N PHE A 14 7.95 1.35 -7.82
CA PHE A 14 8.15 0.31 -6.81
C PHE A 14 8.44 0.90 -5.42
N ASN A 15 9.27 1.95 -5.36
CA ASN A 15 9.55 2.66 -4.11
C ASN A 15 8.31 3.39 -3.59
N PHE A 16 7.51 3.99 -4.47
CA PHE A 16 6.25 4.61 -4.13
C PHE A 16 5.29 3.60 -3.48
N LEU A 17 5.08 2.44 -4.11
CA LEU A 17 4.21 1.39 -3.59
C LEU A 17 4.68 0.86 -2.22
N LYS A 18 6.00 0.76 -2.00
CA LYS A 18 6.55 0.41 -0.68
C LYS A 18 6.24 1.45 0.40
N GLU A 19 6.35 2.73 0.08
CA GLU A 19 6.04 3.80 1.03
C GLU A 19 4.53 3.88 1.33
N GLU A 20 3.69 3.69 0.33
CA GLU A 20 2.23 3.58 0.54
C GLU A 20 1.87 2.38 1.41
N LEU A 21 2.51 1.22 1.18
CA LEU A 21 2.32 0.04 2.03
C LEU A 21 2.67 0.32 3.50
N LYS A 22 3.78 1.04 3.76
CA LYS A 22 4.17 1.43 5.12
C LYS A 22 3.14 2.36 5.78
N LYS A 23 2.56 3.30 5.03
CA LYS A 23 1.52 4.20 5.55
C LYS A 23 0.26 3.43 5.93
N ILE A 24 -0.18 2.50 5.08
CA ILE A 24 -1.35 1.65 5.34
C ILE A 24 -1.10 0.76 6.55
N ASP A 25 0.06 0.10 6.64
CA ASP A 25 0.41 -0.72 7.80
C ASP A 25 0.41 0.09 9.11
N LYS A 26 0.84 1.36 9.07
CA LYS A 26 0.79 2.26 10.21
C LYS A 26 -0.64 2.62 10.59
N GLN A 27 -1.50 2.90 9.62
CA GLN A 27 -2.91 3.20 9.85
C GLN A 27 -3.64 2.00 10.46
N ILE A 28 -3.46 0.80 9.87
CA ILE A 28 -4.00 -0.47 10.39
C ILE A 28 -3.62 -0.67 11.86
N LYS A 29 -2.35 -0.46 12.21
CA LYS A 29 -1.85 -0.62 13.59
C LYS A 29 -2.37 0.45 14.57
N ALA A 30 -2.76 1.62 14.06
CA ALA A 30 -3.26 2.71 14.89
C ALA A 30 -4.73 2.53 15.27
N ILE A 31 -5.45 1.60 14.63
CA ILE A 31 -6.84 1.33 14.97
C ILE A 31 -6.92 0.58 16.30
N THR A 32 -7.64 1.19 17.23
CA THR A 32 -7.98 0.57 18.51
C THR A 32 -9.31 -0.17 18.41
N TYR A 33 -9.34 -1.43 18.87
CA TYR A 33 -10.54 -2.28 18.92
C TYR A 33 -11.57 -1.72 19.92
N GLY A 34 -12.33 -0.73 19.47
CA GLY A 34 -13.42 -0.10 20.21
C GLY A 34 -14.21 0.90 19.37
N GLY A 35 -14.00 0.91 18.05
CA GLY A 35 -14.55 1.91 17.15
C GLY A 35 -15.96 1.60 16.63
N THR A 36 -16.59 2.62 16.06
CA THR A 36 -17.92 2.58 15.46
C THR A 36 -17.95 1.68 14.22
N LYS A 37 -19.15 1.37 13.70
CA LYS A 37 -19.30 0.63 12.43
C LYS A 37 -18.45 1.23 11.30
N ASP A 38 -18.40 2.55 11.22
CA ASP A 38 -17.62 3.29 10.20
C ASP A 38 -16.11 3.05 10.33
N SER A 39 -15.58 2.87 11.54
CA SER A 39 -14.16 2.54 11.71
C SER A 39 -13.87 1.13 11.22
N VAL A 40 -14.73 0.16 11.53
CA VAL A 40 -14.58 -1.23 11.06
C VAL A 40 -14.62 -1.28 9.53
N GLU A 41 -15.51 -0.53 8.89
CA GLU A 41 -15.56 -0.45 7.41
C GLU A 41 -14.30 0.21 6.82
N ALA A 42 -13.76 1.24 7.47
CA ALA A 42 -12.50 1.85 7.06
C ALA A 42 -11.32 0.88 7.19
N ASP A 43 -11.27 0.08 8.27
CA ASP A 43 -10.23 -0.92 8.49
C ASP A 43 -10.24 -1.99 7.41
N ILE A 44 -11.42 -2.50 7.05
CA ILE A 44 -11.59 -3.50 5.99
C ILE A 44 -11.03 -2.95 4.68
N LYS A 45 -11.36 -1.71 4.32
CA LYS A 45 -10.84 -1.06 3.11
C LYS A 45 -9.32 -0.90 3.13
N LEU A 46 -8.73 -0.61 4.29
CA LEU A 46 -7.27 -0.54 4.43
C LEU A 46 -6.62 -1.90 4.21
N TRP A 47 -7.20 -2.97 4.74
CA TRP A 47 -6.73 -4.34 4.51
C TRP A 47 -6.85 -4.77 3.04
N GLU A 48 -7.94 -4.41 2.36
CA GLU A 48 -8.11 -4.64 0.92
C GLU A 48 -7.06 -3.90 0.10
N LEU A 49 -6.85 -2.61 0.37
CA LEU A 49 -5.86 -1.79 -0.30
C LEU A 49 -4.43 -2.33 -0.10
N ARG A 50 -4.11 -2.74 1.14
CA ARG A 50 -2.85 -3.44 1.45
C ARG A 50 -2.65 -4.66 0.57
N GLY A 51 -3.68 -5.48 0.41
CA GLY A 51 -3.65 -6.67 -0.44
C GLY A 51 -3.41 -6.35 -1.92
N MET A 52 -4.02 -5.27 -2.44
CA MET A 52 -3.80 -4.83 -3.81
C MET A 52 -2.35 -4.37 -4.05
N ILE A 53 -1.80 -3.57 -3.15
CA ILE A 53 -0.41 -3.08 -3.26
C ILE A 53 0.58 -4.25 -3.18
N ILE A 54 0.37 -5.21 -2.27
CA ILE A 54 1.23 -6.40 -2.19
C ILE A 54 1.18 -7.22 -3.48
N LYS A 55 -0.01 -7.40 -4.06
CA LYS A 55 -0.15 -8.12 -5.34
C LYS A 55 0.60 -7.41 -6.47
N GLU A 56 0.55 -6.08 -6.50
CA GLU A 56 1.29 -5.31 -7.51
C GLU A 56 2.79 -5.41 -7.29
N ILE A 57 3.25 -5.30 -6.03
CA ILE A 57 4.66 -5.50 -5.65
C ILE A 57 5.17 -6.89 -6.05
N LEU A 58 4.36 -7.94 -5.89
CA LEU A 58 4.72 -9.33 -6.21
C LEU A 58 4.62 -9.66 -7.71
N ARG A 59 3.98 -8.82 -8.52
CA ARG A 59 3.91 -8.96 -9.97
C ARG A 59 5.17 -8.42 -10.67
N TYR A 60 5.97 -7.64 -9.97
CA TYR A 60 7.30 -7.23 -10.39
C TYR A 60 8.33 -8.33 -10.15
#